data_AF-A0A965QP10-F1
#
_entry.id   AF-A0A965QP10-F1
#
_cell.length_a   1.000
_cell.length_b   1.000
_cell.length_c   1.000
_cell.angle_alpha   90.00
_cell.angle_beta   90.00
_cell.angle_gamma   90.00
#
_symmetry.space_group_name_H-M   'P 1'
#
loop_
_entity.id
_entity.type
_entity.pdbx_description
1 polymer ?
#
loop_
_entity_poly.entity_id
_entity_poly.type
_entity_poly.pdbx_seq_one_letter_code
_entity_poly.pdbx_strand_id
1 'polypeptide(L)'
;MSRILILFYFLFSLSTAAEPTKVICELNGEYSITYKDLKKTYLSEGIEFFKNLARQTQQSLFLLDRAKSSFAETDWSRDKIYAVQYWDIDTDNEIFQSLKYSIEPSPIWIYPEASSRIEMHPEGSSVLHFLNNEDKHPLFDDLLVDFYQVENSINWFTGKGKLKVDIWLKHKDGARGKSPKVAIDAFGKCEPQKKKF
;
A
#
# COMPACT_ATOMS: atom_id res chain seq x y z
N MET A 1 26.17 -13.17 -58.56
CA MET A 1 26.62 -12.66 -57.25
C MET A 1 25.68 -11.63 -56.62
N SER A 2 25.07 -10.71 -57.39
CA SER A 2 24.17 -9.65 -56.86
C SER A 2 22.91 -10.15 -56.11
N ARG A 3 22.28 -11.27 -56.51
CA ARG A 3 21.04 -11.77 -55.85
C ARG A 3 21.26 -12.37 -54.45
N ILE A 4 22.45 -12.90 -54.16
CA ILE A 4 22.77 -13.49 -52.85
C ILE A 4 23.03 -12.39 -51.80
N LEU A 5 23.60 -11.26 -52.23
CA LEU A 5 23.80 -10.08 -51.37
C LEU A 5 22.48 -9.46 -50.90
N ILE A 6 21.45 -9.46 -51.76
CA ILE A 6 20.12 -8.92 -51.41
C ILE A 6 19.44 -9.81 -50.35
N LEU A 7 19.62 -11.13 -50.44
CA LEU A 7 19.09 -12.07 -49.44
C LEU A 7 19.77 -11.90 -48.07
N PHE A 8 21.07 -11.60 -48.05
CA PHE A 8 21.83 -11.33 -46.84
C PHE A 8 21.42 -10.01 -46.16
N TYR A 9 21.07 -8.98 -46.95
CA TYR A 9 20.52 -7.73 -46.41
C TYR A 9 19.12 -7.89 -45.80
N PHE A 10 18.29 -8.79 -46.34
CA PHE A 10 16.94 -9.04 -45.82
C PHE A 10 16.92 -9.86 -44.52
N LEU A 11 17.95 -10.68 -44.28
CA LEU A 11 18.10 -11.45 -43.03
C LEU A 11 18.58 -10.58 -41.86
N PHE A 12 19.22 -9.43 -42.13
CA PHE A 12 19.66 -8.48 -41.10
C PHE A 12 18.62 -7.42 -40.73
N SER A 13 17.50 -7.32 -41.45
CA SER A 13 16.39 -6.42 -41.13
C SER A 13 15.34 -7.03 -40.19
N LEU A 14 15.57 -8.24 -39.68
CA LEU A 14 14.84 -8.76 -38.53
C LEU A 14 15.37 -8.08 -37.27
N SER A 15 14.98 -6.81 -37.11
CA SER A 15 15.12 -6.08 -35.87
C SER A 15 14.59 -6.97 -34.75
N THR A 16 15.46 -7.32 -33.82
CA THR A 16 15.09 -7.94 -32.55
C THR A 16 14.19 -6.96 -31.82
N ALA A 17 12.87 -7.13 -31.95
CA ALA A 17 11.92 -6.47 -31.05
C ALA A 17 12.26 -6.98 -29.64
N ALA A 18 12.64 -6.07 -28.75
CA ALA A 18 12.93 -6.44 -27.38
C ALA A 18 11.60 -6.88 -26.75
N GLU A 19 11.52 -8.13 -26.30
CA GLU A 19 10.33 -8.61 -25.60
C GLU A 19 10.13 -7.81 -24.30
N PRO A 20 8.87 -7.51 -23.93
CA PRO A 20 8.60 -6.77 -22.71
C PRO A 20 9.16 -7.55 -21.51
N THR A 21 9.93 -6.84 -20.68
CA THR A 21 10.63 -7.44 -19.55
C THR A 21 9.75 -7.39 -18.32
N LYS A 22 9.40 -8.56 -17.80
CA LYS A 22 8.63 -8.67 -16.56
C LYS A 22 9.55 -8.45 -15.36
N VAL A 23 9.16 -7.57 -14.47
CA VAL A 23 9.92 -7.18 -13.29
C VAL A 23 9.09 -7.37 -12.03
N ILE A 24 9.76 -7.85 -10.98
CA ILE A 24 9.19 -8.04 -9.64
C ILE A 24 9.89 -7.11 -8.66
N CYS A 25 9.13 -6.38 -7.87
CA CYS A 25 9.66 -5.55 -6.79
C CYS A 25 9.23 -6.10 -5.44
N GLU A 26 10.20 -6.42 -4.59
CA GLU A 26 9.96 -6.87 -3.22
C GLU A 26 10.18 -5.69 -2.27
N LEU A 27 9.10 -5.24 -1.63
CA LEU A 27 9.04 -4.03 -0.82
C LEU A 27 8.85 -4.38 0.66
N ASN A 28 9.54 -3.65 1.52
CA ASN A 28 9.32 -3.71 2.96
C ASN A 28 8.94 -2.33 3.46
N GLY A 29 8.04 -2.26 4.43
CA GLY A 29 7.52 -0.98 4.90
C GLY A 29 6.76 -1.06 6.20
N GLU A 30 6.09 0.05 6.48
CA GLU A 30 5.26 0.22 7.66
C GLU A 30 3.82 0.56 7.24
N TYR A 31 2.88 -0.14 7.86
CA TYR A 31 1.45 0.15 7.85
C TYR A 31 1.10 0.92 9.11
N SER A 32 0.32 1.98 8.96
CA SER A 32 -0.12 2.79 10.07
C SER A 32 -1.60 3.14 9.97
N ILE A 33 -2.31 3.02 11.08
CA ILE A 33 -3.74 3.28 11.17
C ILE A 33 -4.09 4.06 12.43
N THR A 34 -4.99 5.03 12.31
CA THR A 34 -5.52 5.81 13.45
C THR A 34 -6.69 5.13 14.16
N TYR A 35 -7.32 4.16 13.51
CA TYR A 35 -8.43 3.39 14.04
C TYR A 35 -7.91 2.14 14.77
N LYS A 36 -7.93 2.19 16.11
CA LYS A 36 -7.77 1.02 16.98
C LYS A 36 -8.97 0.10 16.81
N ASP A 37 -8.94 -0.77 15.80
CA ASP A 37 -9.83 -1.92 15.82
C ASP A 37 -9.37 -2.89 16.93
N LEU A 38 -10.32 -3.47 17.67
CA LEU A 38 -10.14 -4.63 18.59
C LEU A 38 -9.73 -4.47 20.07
N LYS A 39 -9.87 -3.32 20.76
CA LYS A 39 -9.80 -3.34 22.25
C LYS A 39 -10.82 -2.53 23.03
N LYS A 40 -11.72 -1.74 22.42
CA LYS A 40 -12.64 -0.91 23.23
C LYS A 40 -13.67 -1.70 24.05
N THR A 41 -14.09 -2.88 23.61
CA THR A 41 -15.01 -3.73 24.39
C THR A 41 -14.31 -4.41 25.58
N TYR A 42 -13.08 -4.93 25.39
CA TYR A 42 -12.27 -5.49 26.48
C TYR A 42 -11.69 -4.42 27.43
N LEU A 43 -11.47 -3.19 26.94
CA LEU A 43 -10.94 -2.08 27.74
C LEU A 43 -12.01 -1.38 28.58
N SER A 44 -13.27 -1.29 28.14
CA SER A 44 -14.33 -0.75 29.00
C SER A 44 -14.55 -1.64 30.23
N GLU A 45 -14.57 -2.96 30.04
CA GLU A 45 -14.69 -3.93 31.13
C GLU A 45 -13.43 -3.94 32.03
N GLY A 46 -12.24 -3.87 31.44
CA GLY A 46 -10.98 -3.78 32.19
C GLY A 46 -10.85 -2.49 32.99
N ILE A 47 -11.23 -1.33 32.45
CA ILE A 47 -11.17 -0.04 33.15
C ILE A 47 -12.20 0.04 34.28
N GLU A 48 -13.39 -0.52 34.11
CA GLU A 48 -14.37 -0.66 35.21
C GLU A 48 -13.87 -1.60 36.31
N PHE A 49 -13.25 -2.73 35.93
CA PHE A 49 -12.60 -3.64 36.85
C PHE A 49 -11.49 -2.93 37.65
N PHE A 50 -10.61 -2.18 36.98
CA PHE A 50 -9.54 -1.42 37.63
C PHE A 50 -10.06 -0.20 38.43
N LYS A 51 -11.16 0.45 38.03
CA LYS A 51 -11.79 1.50 38.86
C LYS A 51 -12.36 0.95 40.16
N ASN A 52 -13.00 -0.22 40.10
CA ASN A 52 -13.52 -0.89 41.28
C ASN A 52 -12.39 -1.39 42.20
N LEU A 53 -11.28 -1.88 41.62
CA LEU A 53 -10.07 -2.26 42.37
C LEU A 53 -9.32 -1.04 42.94
N ALA A 54 -9.21 0.05 42.17
CA ALA A 54 -8.47 1.25 42.53
C ALA A 54 -9.14 2.12 43.58
N ARG A 55 -10.47 1.97 43.77
CA ARG A 55 -11.16 2.48 44.96
C ARG A 55 -10.63 1.85 46.25
N GLN A 56 -9.91 0.73 46.16
CA GLN A 56 -9.56 -0.11 47.30
C GLN A 56 -8.07 -0.05 47.73
N THR A 57 -7.11 0.40 46.89
CA THR A 57 -5.69 0.56 47.33
C THR A 57 -4.89 1.62 46.54
N GLN A 58 -3.92 2.30 47.17
CA GLN A 58 -3.05 3.29 46.51
C GLN A 58 -2.12 2.69 45.44
N GLN A 59 -1.80 1.40 45.50
CA GLN A 59 -0.93 0.72 44.52
C GLN A 59 -1.58 0.58 43.13
N SER A 60 -2.90 0.45 43.08
CA SER A 60 -3.66 0.38 41.82
C SER A 60 -3.71 1.70 41.04
N LEU A 61 -3.47 2.85 41.68
CA LEU A 61 -3.36 4.14 40.99
C LEU A 61 -2.09 4.23 40.15
N PHE A 62 -0.96 3.72 40.65
CA PHE A 62 0.30 3.65 39.90
C PHE A 62 0.19 2.74 38.67
N LEU A 63 -0.48 1.58 38.80
CA LEU A 63 -0.74 0.68 37.69
C LEU A 63 -1.68 1.31 36.65
N LEU A 64 -2.67 2.10 37.09
CA LEU A 64 -3.57 2.83 36.21
C LEU A 64 -2.83 3.90 35.40
N ASP A 65 -1.95 4.68 36.03
CA ASP A 65 -1.19 5.73 35.33
C ASP A 65 -0.11 5.14 34.42
N ARG A 66 0.51 4.01 34.79
CA ARG A 66 1.43 3.28 33.91
C ARG A 66 0.70 2.66 32.71
N ALA A 67 -0.52 2.17 32.91
CA ALA A 67 -1.36 1.72 31.80
C ALA A 67 -1.67 2.89 30.87
N LYS A 68 -2.14 4.03 31.40
CA LYS A 68 -2.39 5.25 30.61
C LYS A 68 -1.16 5.71 29.83
N SER A 69 0.03 5.73 30.44
CA SER A 69 1.26 6.17 29.76
C SER A 69 1.72 5.19 28.68
N SER A 70 1.59 3.88 28.92
CA SER A 70 1.90 2.84 27.91
C SER A 70 0.91 2.84 26.73
N PHE A 71 -0.28 3.42 26.91
CA PHE A 71 -1.28 3.62 25.85
C PHE A 71 -1.15 4.96 25.11
N ALA A 72 -0.33 5.89 25.62
CA ALA A 72 -0.11 7.22 25.07
C ALA A 72 1.09 7.29 24.09
N GLU A 73 1.88 6.22 23.97
CA GLU A 73 2.90 6.11 22.93
C GLU A 73 2.25 5.81 21.57
N THR A 74 1.96 6.90 20.85
CA THR A 74 1.57 7.03 19.42
C THR A 74 0.22 6.42 19.03
N ASP A 75 -0.75 7.29 18.69
CA ASP A 75 -2.05 6.93 18.10
C ASP A 75 -1.96 6.25 16.71
N TRP A 76 -0.74 6.01 16.21
CA TRP A 76 -0.46 5.30 14.96
C TRP A 76 0.18 3.96 15.31
N SER A 77 -0.60 2.87 15.25
CA SER A 77 0.01 1.53 15.34
C SER A 77 0.84 1.31 14.08
N ARG A 78 2.16 1.14 14.21
CA ARG A 78 3.06 0.88 13.09
C ARG A 78 3.36 -0.60 13.01
N ASP A 79 2.72 -1.27 12.07
CA ASP A 79 2.94 -2.68 11.81
C ASP A 79 3.85 -2.85 10.60
N LYS A 80 4.75 -3.83 10.65
CA LYS A 80 5.61 -4.14 9.51
C LYS A 80 4.77 -4.80 8.43
N ILE A 81 5.03 -4.41 7.18
CA ILE A 81 4.43 -5.03 6.02
C ILE A 81 5.48 -5.45 4.99
N TYR A 82 5.09 -6.43 4.20
CA TYR A 82 5.78 -6.85 3.00
C TYR A 82 4.83 -6.65 1.81
N ALA A 83 5.33 -6.13 0.70
CA ALA A 83 4.52 -5.98 -0.51
C ALA A 83 5.31 -6.43 -1.73
N VAL A 84 4.63 -7.08 -2.66
CA VAL A 84 5.21 -7.53 -3.93
C VAL A 84 4.47 -6.84 -5.06
N GLN A 85 5.20 -6.16 -5.93
CA GLN A 85 4.67 -5.54 -7.14
C GLN A 85 5.16 -6.30 -8.37
N TYR A 86 4.27 -6.46 -9.36
CA TYR A 86 4.58 -7.05 -10.65
C TYR A 86 4.38 -6.01 -11.76
N TRP A 87 5.43 -5.80 -12.53
CA TRP A 87 5.49 -4.81 -13.60
C TRP A 87 5.76 -5.50 -14.93
N ASP A 88 5.08 -5.05 -15.98
CA ASP A 88 5.45 -5.34 -17.36
C ASP A 88 6.11 -4.09 -17.95
N ILE A 89 7.37 -4.22 -18.37
CA ILE A 89 8.17 -3.12 -18.88
C ILE A 89 8.38 -3.29 -20.38
N ASP A 90 7.79 -2.41 -21.15
CA ASP A 90 8.17 -2.21 -22.54
C ASP A 90 9.27 -1.15 -22.60
N THR A 91 10.52 -1.59 -22.80
CA THR A 91 11.69 -0.70 -22.87
C THR A 91 11.73 0.16 -24.13
N ASP A 92 11.06 -0.26 -25.21
CA ASP A 92 11.11 0.44 -26.49
C ASP A 92 10.11 1.61 -26.52
N ASN A 93 8.96 1.42 -25.88
CA ASN A 93 7.91 2.45 -25.77
C ASN A 93 7.92 3.19 -24.43
N GLU A 94 8.80 2.79 -23.50
CA GLU A 94 8.85 3.30 -22.12
C GLU A 94 7.52 3.13 -21.37
N ILE A 95 6.73 2.13 -21.74
CA ILE A 95 5.41 1.89 -21.16
C ILE A 95 5.54 0.85 -20.06
N PHE A 96 5.19 1.28 -18.85
CA PHE A 96 5.01 0.39 -17.70
C PHE A 96 3.53 0.19 -17.45
N GLN A 97 3.11 -1.07 -17.43
CA GLN A 97 1.80 -1.45 -16.92
C GLN A 97 2.03 -2.21 -15.61
N SER A 98 1.57 -1.65 -14.49
CA SER A 98 1.46 -2.42 -13.26
C SER A 98 0.40 -3.48 -13.48
N LEU A 99 0.80 -4.75 -13.42
CA LEU A 99 -0.12 -5.86 -13.66
C LEU A 99 -0.90 -6.18 -12.39
N LYS A 100 -0.17 -6.36 -11.28
CA LYS A 100 -0.69 -6.83 -9.99
C LYS A 100 0.24 -6.40 -8.87
N TYR A 101 -0.30 -6.21 -7.67
CA TYR A 101 0.47 -6.10 -6.44
C TYR A 101 -0.21 -6.89 -5.32
N SER A 102 0.55 -7.25 -4.30
CA SER A 102 0.08 -7.94 -3.11
C SER A 102 0.73 -7.32 -1.87
N ILE A 103 0.01 -7.29 -0.77
CA ILE A 103 0.47 -6.72 0.50
C ILE A 103 0.17 -7.73 1.60
N GLU A 104 1.16 -8.00 2.44
CA GLU A 104 1.11 -8.93 3.54
C GLU A 104 1.53 -8.23 4.85
N PRO A 105 0.68 -8.19 5.88
CA PRO A 105 -0.73 -8.62 5.89
C PRO A 105 -1.63 -7.77 4.97
N SER A 106 -2.67 -8.38 4.40
CA SER A 106 -3.59 -7.70 3.48
C SER A 106 -4.44 -6.65 4.19
N PRO A 107 -4.31 -5.35 3.87
CA PRO A 107 -5.10 -4.31 4.51
C PRO A 107 -6.54 -4.32 3.98
N ILE A 108 -7.52 -4.44 4.88
CA ILE A 108 -8.96 -4.46 4.55
C ILE A 108 -9.47 -3.15 3.89
N TRP A 109 -8.69 -2.08 3.99
CA TRP A 109 -9.04 -0.74 3.52
C TRP A 109 -8.75 -0.52 2.04
N ILE A 110 -7.91 -1.35 1.43
CA ILE A 110 -7.58 -1.23 0.01
C ILE A 110 -8.61 -2.02 -0.79
N TYR A 111 -9.32 -1.31 -1.67
CA TYR A 111 -10.23 -1.87 -2.64
C TYR A 111 -9.49 -2.27 -3.93
N PRO A 112 -9.45 -3.57 -4.30
CA PRO A 112 -8.69 -4.05 -5.45
C PRO A 112 -9.16 -3.52 -6.80
N GLU A 113 -10.47 -3.30 -6.95
CA GLU A 113 -11.09 -2.85 -8.20
C GLU A 113 -11.25 -1.31 -8.26
N ALA A 114 -10.43 -0.57 -7.50
CA ALA A 114 -10.42 0.88 -7.56
C ALA A 114 -9.91 1.36 -8.92
N SER A 115 -10.56 2.40 -9.46
CA SER A 115 -10.16 3.04 -10.72
C SER A 115 -8.69 3.40 -10.71
N SER A 116 -7.96 3.05 -11.77
CA SER A 116 -6.53 3.28 -11.88
C SER A 116 -6.19 4.23 -13.02
N ARG A 117 -5.13 5.01 -12.85
CA ARG A 117 -4.48 5.74 -13.94
C ARG A 117 -2.97 5.56 -13.88
N ILE A 118 -2.34 5.60 -15.04
CA ILE A 118 -0.89 5.52 -15.19
C ILE A 118 -0.36 6.94 -15.36
N GLU A 119 0.62 7.32 -14.55
CA GLU A 119 1.33 8.58 -14.65
C GLU A 119 2.79 8.28 -15.02
N MET A 120 3.29 8.98 -16.04
CA MET A 120 4.68 8.85 -16.49
C MET A 120 5.48 10.04 -16.01
N HIS A 121 6.62 9.77 -15.39
CA HIS A 121 7.56 10.76 -14.89
C HIS A 121 8.93 10.52 -15.53
N PRO A 122 9.80 11.55 -15.59
CA PRO A 122 11.15 11.39 -16.15
C PRO A 122 12.01 10.35 -15.42
N GLU A 123 11.75 10.10 -14.13
CA GLU A 123 12.50 9.11 -13.36
C GLU A 123 11.83 7.74 -13.28
N GLY A 124 10.57 7.63 -13.71
CA GLY A 124 9.68 6.62 -13.17
C GLY A 124 8.32 6.49 -13.85
N SER A 125 7.71 5.32 -13.72
CA SER A 125 6.26 5.18 -13.94
C SER A 125 5.57 4.96 -12.60
N SER A 126 4.37 5.51 -12.47
CA SER A 126 3.49 5.29 -11.32
C SER A 126 2.09 4.88 -11.77
N VAL A 127 1.48 3.99 -11.01
CA VAL A 127 0.08 3.60 -11.15
C VAL A 127 -0.64 4.00 -9.90
N LEU A 128 -1.60 4.91 -10.06
CA LEU A 128 -2.41 5.44 -8.97
C LEU A 128 -3.81 4.84 -9.05
N HIS A 129 -4.19 4.08 -8.03
CA HIS A 129 -5.58 3.70 -7.79
C HIS A 129 -6.23 4.74 -6.88
N PHE A 130 -7.42 5.19 -7.26
CA PHE A 130 -8.16 6.23 -6.55
C PHE A 130 -9.66 5.90 -6.46
N LEU A 131 -10.31 6.45 -5.44
CA LEU A 131 -11.76 6.58 -5.34
C LEU A 131 -12.08 8.07 -5.26
N ASN A 132 -13.24 8.51 -5.77
CA ASN A 132 -13.55 9.93 -5.73
C ASN A 132 -13.93 10.36 -4.31
N ASN A 133 -13.72 11.63 -4.02
CA ASN A 133 -14.16 12.22 -2.77
C ASN A 133 -15.68 12.13 -2.64
N GLU A 134 -16.17 11.89 -1.43
CA GLU A 134 -17.56 11.70 -1.04
C GLU A 134 -18.24 10.43 -1.58
N ASP A 135 -17.55 9.61 -2.38
CA ASP A 135 -18.05 8.30 -2.78
C ASP A 135 -18.21 7.38 -1.57
N LYS A 136 -19.22 6.51 -1.60
CA LYS A 136 -19.38 5.45 -0.61
C LYS A 136 -18.22 4.45 -0.76
N HIS A 137 -17.57 4.10 0.35
CA HIS A 137 -16.51 3.09 0.30
C HIS A 137 -17.11 1.73 -0.13
N PRO A 138 -16.58 1.06 -1.17
CA PRO A 138 -17.20 -0.15 -1.72
C PRO A 138 -17.34 -1.32 -0.74
N LEU A 139 -16.44 -1.39 0.26
CA LEU A 139 -16.43 -2.46 1.28
C LEU A 139 -17.12 -2.08 2.60
N PHE A 140 -17.37 -0.79 2.85
CA PHE A 140 -17.85 -0.31 4.16
C PHE A 140 -19.03 0.64 3.97
N ASP A 141 -20.21 0.16 4.35
CA ASP A 141 -21.47 0.84 4.05
C ASP A 141 -21.67 2.15 4.80
N ASP A 142 -21.04 2.29 5.95
CA ASP A 142 -21.08 3.40 6.89
C ASP A 142 -20.02 4.48 6.61
N LEU A 143 -19.09 4.21 5.68
CA LEU A 143 -17.97 5.07 5.37
C LEU A 143 -18.09 5.74 3.99
N LEU A 144 -17.69 7.00 3.95
CA LEU A 144 -17.47 7.81 2.75
C LEU A 144 -15.97 8.03 2.57
N VAL A 145 -15.54 8.14 1.32
CA VAL A 145 -14.16 8.49 0.97
C VAL A 145 -13.95 9.98 1.18
N ASP A 146 -12.93 10.35 1.95
CA ASP A 146 -12.42 11.74 2.02
C ASP A 146 -11.22 11.90 1.09
N PHE A 147 -10.31 10.93 1.17
CA PHE A 147 -9.15 10.83 0.32
C PHE A 147 -8.81 9.35 0.13
N TYR A 148 -8.53 8.92 -1.10
CA TYR A 148 -8.14 7.54 -1.36
C TYR A 148 -7.12 7.53 -2.48
N GLN A 149 -5.90 7.12 -2.15
CA GLN A 149 -4.81 6.97 -3.10
C GLN A 149 -3.95 5.76 -2.73
N VAL A 150 -3.76 4.87 -3.70
CA VAL A 150 -2.82 3.75 -3.64
C VAL A 150 -1.90 3.89 -4.84
N GLU A 151 -0.67 4.32 -4.59
CA GLU A 151 0.33 4.60 -5.60
C GLU A 151 1.41 3.52 -5.58
N ASN A 152 1.56 2.83 -6.70
CA ASN A 152 2.69 1.95 -6.96
C ASN A 152 3.62 2.66 -7.94
N SER A 153 4.90 2.80 -7.63
CA SER A 153 5.85 3.45 -8.54
C SER A 153 7.16 2.68 -8.65
N ILE A 154 7.81 2.83 -9.80
CA ILE A 154 9.10 2.24 -10.11
C ILE A 154 10.03 3.31 -10.68
N ASN A 155 11.28 3.32 -10.23
CA ASN A 155 12.29 4.26 -10.69
C ASN A 155 13.33 3.56 -11.58
N TRP A 156 13.59 4.12 -12.75
CA TRP A 156 14.30 3.44 -13.84
C TRP A 156 15.80 3.38 -13.57
N PHE A 157 16.32 4.45 -12.97
CA PHE A 157 17.75 4.63 -12.74
C PHE A 157 18.22 3.89 -11.48
N THR A 158 17.35 3.78 -10.49
CA THR A 158 17.70 3.14 -9.21
C THR A 158 17.26 1.69 -9.13
N GLY A 159 16.35 1.24 -10.01
CA GLY A 159 15.75 -0.09 -9.95
C GLY A 159 14.97 -0.31 -8.65
N LYS A 160 14.41 0.75 -8.07
CA LYS A 160 13.67 0.70 -6.81
C LYS A 160 12.18 0.86 -7.05
N GLY A 161 11.40 0.06 -6.35
CA GLY A 161 9.96 0.17 -6.28
C GLY A 161 9.53 0.88 -5.01
N LYS A 162 8.39 1.56 -5.08
CA LYS A 162 7.74 2.19 -3.94
C LYS A 162 6.24 1.89 -3.97
N LEU A 163 5.68 1.65 -2.80
CA LEU A 163 4.24 1.59 -2.56
C LEU A 163 3.92 2.65 -1.52
N LYS A 164 3.04 3.58 -1.90
CA LYS A 164 2.51 4.61 -1.00
C LYS A 164 1.00 4.52 -0.99
N VAL A 165 0.43 4.31 0.19
CA VAL A 165 -1.03 4.29 0.39
C VAL A 165 -1.39 5.39 1.35
N ASP A 166 -2.44 6.13 1.01
CA ASP A 166 -3.01 7.15 1.87
C ASP A 166 -4.54 7.15 1.69
N ILE A 167 -5.24 6.67 2.70
CA ILE A 167 -6.70 6.46 2.68
C ILE A 167 -7.31 7.09 3.92
N TRP A 168 -8.18 8.07 3.72
CA TRP A 168 -8.89 8.80 4.76
C TRP A 168 -10.38 8.61 4.50
N LEU A 169 -11.10 8.08 5.50
CA LEU A 169 -12.53 7.84 5.40
C LEU A 169 -13.30 8.67 6.43
N LYS A 170 -14.54 8.99 6.11
CA LYS A 170 -15.49 9.73 6.94
C LYS A 170 -16.70 8.87 7.24
N HIS A 171 -17.12 8.82 8.50
CA HIS A 171 -18.40 8.19 8.82
C HIS A 171 -19.57 9.04 8.30
N LYS A 172 -20.60 8.38 7.77
CA LYS A 172 -21.83 9.04 7.29
C LYS A 172 -22.59 9.80 8.37
N ASP A 173 -22.50 9.34 9.62
CA ASP A 173 -23.16 9.94 10.78
C ASP A 173 -22.46 11.21 11.29
N GLY A 174 -21.32 11.59 10.71
CA GLY A 174 -20.54 12.75 11.12
C GLY A 174 -19.82 12.60 12.47
N ALA A 175 -19.69 11.37 12.99
CA ALA A 175 -19.01 11.11 14.26
C ALA A 175 -17.51 11.48 14.19
N ARG A 176 -17.19 12.71 14.63
CA ARG A 176 -15.82 13.24 14.70
C ARG A 176 -14.96 12.36 15.63
N GLY A 177 -13.82 11.90 15.14
CA GLY A 177 -12.81 11.16 15.92
C GLY A 177 -12.86 9.63 15.80
N LYS A 178 -13.75 9.06 14.97
CA LYS A 178 -13.81 7.61 14.66
C LYS A 178 -13.44 7.27 13.21
N SER A 179 -13.11 8.29 12.42
CA SER A 179 -12.71 8.14 11.02
C SER A 179 -11.37 7.43 10.87
N PRO A 180 -11.31 6.28 10.17
CA PRO A 180 -10.06 5.61 9.92
C PRO A 180 -9.22 6.41 8.92
N LYS A 181 -7.95 6.59 9.29
CA LYS A 181 -6.90 7.04 8.39
C LYS A 181 -5.85 5.95 8.33
N VAL A 182 -5.47 5.59 7.12
CA VAL A 182 -4.57 4.49 6.83
C VAL A 182 -3.46 5.02 5.95
N ALA A 183 -2.23 4.79 6.37
CA ALA A 183 -1.06 5.13 5.58
C ALA A 183 -0.10 3.95 5.51
N ILE A 184 0.40 3.67 4.31
CA ILE A 184 1.45 2.69 4.06
C ILE A 184 2.59 3.38 3.31
N ASP A 185 3.82 3.18 3.78
CA ASP A 185 5.01 3.51 3.00
C ASP A 185 5.93 2.29 2.98
N ALA A 186 6.16 1.74 1.79
CA ALA A 186 7.05 0.61 1.57
C ALA A 186 7.95 0.84 0.36
N PHE A 187 9.19 0.38 0.46
CA PHE A 187 10.21 0.55 -0.56
C PHE A 187 11.08 -0.68 -0.69
N GLY A 188 11.71 -0.86 -1.83
CA GLY A 188 12.49 -2.07 -2.09
C GLY A 188 13.16 -2.07 -3.44
N LYS A 189 13.76 -3.21 -3.77
CA LYS A 189 14.48 -3.42 -5.04
C LYS A 189 13.61 -4.19 -6.01
N CYS A 190 13.77 -3.84 -7.28
CA CYS A 190 13.14 -4.51 -8.40
C CYS A 190 14.16 -5.37 -9.14
N GLU A 191 13.78 -6.59 -9.49
CA GLU A 191 14.61 -7.55 -10.20
C GLU A 191 13.84 -8.18 -11.37
N PRO A 192 14.53 -8.70 -12.40
CA PRO A 192 13.86 -9.45 -13.47
C PRO A 192 13.09 -10.65 -12.91
N GLN A 193 11.84 -10.82 -13.34
CA GLN A 193 11.00 -11.91 -12.90
C GLN A 193 11.57 -13.24 -13.41
N LYS A 194 12.01 -14.10 -12.50
CA LYS A 194 12.49 -15.46 -12.79
C LYS A 194 11.64 -16.49 -12.07
N LYS A 195 11.22 -17.54 -12.78
CA LYS A 195 10.60 -18.71 -12.13
C LYS A 195 11.67 -19.40 -11.29
N LYS A 196 11.41 -19.55 -10.00
CA LYS A 196 12.30 -20.24 -9.05
C LYS A 196 12.01 -21.75 -8.95
N PHE A 197 10.87 -22.20 -9.48
CA PHE A 197 10.39 -23.58 -9.48
C PHE A 197 9.84 -23.94 -10.86
#